data_AF-A0A919NUN9-F1
#
_entry.id   AF-A0A919NUN9-F1
#
_cell.length_a   1.000
_cell.length_b   1.000
_cell.length_c   1.000
_cell.angle_alpha   90.00
_cell.angle_beta   90.00
_cell.angle_gamma   90.00
#
_symmetry.space_group_name_H-M   'P 1'
#
loop_
_entity.id
_entity.type
_entity.pdbx_description
1 polymer ?
#
loop_
_entity_poly.entity_id
_entity_poly.type
_entity_poly.pdbx_seq_one_letter_code
_entity_poly.pdbx_strand_id
1 'polypeptide(L)'
;MTTYSGPARLTLVDGTRVSGMASLSTNQRGGIDGWGGTFRPDQVSAEVRDAGDGLSLELPYDQVGEVAVTGVRKLLATQVLMSLAGRGPAPF
;
A
#
# COMPACT_ATOMS: atom_id res chain seq x y z
N MET A 1 17.99 3.03 -7.05
CA MET A 1 16.86 2.19 -6.59
C MET A 1 16.26 2.92 -5.43
N THR A 2 15.09 3.52 -5.62
CA THR A 2 14.42 4.26 -4.56
C THR A 2 13.54 3.26 -3.81
N THR A 3 13.72 3.20 -2.50
CA THR A 3 12.90 2.39 -1.62
C THR A 3 12.38 3.26 -0.49
N TYR A 4 11.09 3.23 -0.27
CA TYR A 4 10.46 3.85 0.88
C TYR A 4 10.16 2.78 1.92
N SER A 5 10.50 3.02 3.18
CA SER A 5 10.11 2.15 4.29
C SER A 5 9.76 3.03 5.48
N GLY A 6 8.49 3.07 5.85
CA GLY A 6 8.03 4.02 6.85
C GLY A 6 6.52 4.01 7.08
N PRO A 7 6.05 4.91 7.96
CA PRO A 7 4.64 5.05 8.27
C PRO A 7 3.88 5.63 7.07
N ALA A 8 2.80 4.98 6.69
CA ALA A 8 1.93 5.41 5.61
C ALA A 8 0.46 5.29 6.03
N ARG A 9 -0.41 5.97 5.30
CA ARG A 9 -1.85 5.89 5.45
C ARG A 9 -2.46 5.40 4.15
N LEU A 10 -3.22 4.32 4.23
CA LEU A 10 -3.99 3.81 3.11
C LEU A 10 -5.42 4.34 3.24
N THR A 11 -5.88 5.07 2.22
CA THR A 11 -7.27 5.50 2.09
C THR A 11 -7.99 4.52 1.16
N LEU A 12 -8.97 3.82 1.71
CA LEU A 12 -9.83 2.89 1.00
C LEU A 12 -10.89 3.65 0.16
N VAL A 13 -11.53 2.94 -0.77
CA VAL A 13 -12.55 3.52 -1.70
C VAL A 13 -13.77 4.08 -0.96
N ASP A 14 -14.10 3.52 0.20
CA ASP A 14 -15.17 3.98 1.09
C ASP A 14 -14.78 5.24 1.91
N GLY A 15 -13.55 5.74 1.74
CA GLY A 15 -12.99 6.87 2.49
C GLY A 15 -12.38 6.48 3.84
N THR A 16 -12.37 5.19 4.20
CA THR A 16 -11.75 4.69 5.43
C THR A 16 -10.24 4.88 5.36
N ARG A 17 -9.67 5.55 6.37
CA ARG A 17 -8.23 5.79 6.48
C ARG A 17 -7.59 4.78 7.44
N VAL A 18 -6.58 4.09 6.96
CA VAL A 18 -5.90 3.02 7.69
C VAL A 18 -4.43 3.37 7.83
N SER A 19 -3.98 3.59 9.06
CA SER A 19 -2.55 3.79 9.34
C SER A 19 -1.81 2.46 9.34
N GLY A 20 -0.56 2.48 8.87
CA GLY A 20 0.31 1.31 8.89
C GLY A 20 1.72 1.62 8.45
N MET A 21 2.48 0.56 8.17
CA MET A 21 3.83 0.63 7.65
C MET A 21 3.85 0.21 6.19
N ALA A 22 4.34 1.07 5.29
CA ALA A 22 4.58 0.74 3.90
C ALA A 22 6.06 0.45 3.65
N SER A 23 6.33 -0.56 2.83
CA SER A 23 7.63 -0.85 2.26
C SER A 23 7.49 -0.90 0.74
N LEU A 24 7.92 0.16 0.06
CA LEU A 24 7.74 0.37 -1.38
C LEU A 24 9.10 0.42 -2.08
N SER A 25 9.11 0.03 -3.35
CA SER A 25 10.28 0.10 -4.22
C SER A 25 9.86 0.35 -5.66
N THR A 26 10.70 1.02 -6.42
CA THR A 26 10.49 1.27 -7.86
C THR A 26 10.96 0.12 -8.75
N ASN A 27 11.24 -1.06 -8.19
CA ASN A 27 11.90 -2.17 -8.89
C ASN A 27 11.02 -3.43 -8.88
N GLN A 28 9.86 -3.37 -9.55
CA GLN A 28 9.11 -4.58 -9.83
C GLN A 28 9.64 -5.22 -11.12
N ARG A 29 10.05 -6.49 -10.99
CA ARG A 29 10.63 -7.35 -12.03
C ARG A 29 9.58 -7.78 -13.08
N GLY A 30 8.69 -6.89 -13.53
CA GLY A 30 7.54 -7.27 -14.36
C GLY A 30 6.74 -6.15 -15.05
N GLY A 31 7.20 -4.90 -15.09
CA GLY A 31 6.47 -3.87 -15.84
C GLY A 31 7.19 -2.52 -15.87
N ILE A 32 7.25 -1.94 -17.06
CA ILE A 32 7.83 -0.64 -17.37
C ILE A 32 7.18 0.41 -16.45
N ASP A 33 7.99 1.10 -15.64
CA ASP A 33 7.60 2.23 -14.77
C ASP A 33 6.66 1.96 -13.57
N GLY A 34 6.50 0.71 -13.12
CA GLY A 34 5.69 0.37 -11.95
C GLY A 34 6.47 0.42 -10.62
N TRP A 35 6.01 1.20 -9.65
CA TRP A 35 6.44 1.10 -8.25
C TRP A 35 5.46 0.24 -7.45
N GLY A 36 5.88 -0.28 -6.31
CA GLY A 36 4.99 -1.05 -5.45
C GLY A 36 5.74 -1.71 -4.30
N GLY A 37 5.06 -2.54 -3.54
CA GLY A 37 5.67 -3.24 -2.43
C GLY A 37 4.65 -3.83 -1.50
N THR A 38 4.81 -3.62 -0.20
CA THR A 38 3.89 -4.14 0.81
C THR A 38 3.43 -3.07 1.78
N PHE A 39 2.21 -3.22 2.30
CA PHE A 39 1.65 -2.39 3.34
C PHE A 39 1.14 -3.28 4.48
N ARG A 40 1.52 -2.93 5.70
CA ARG A 40 1.10 -3.61 6.91
C ARG A 40 0.25 -2.63 7.73
N PRO A 41 -1.08 -2.75 7.70
CA PRO A 41 -1.96 -1.93 8.52
C PRO A 41 -1.75 -2.24 10.01
N ASP A 42 -1.83 -1.22 10.85
CA ASP A 42 -1.71 -1.37 12.31
C ASP A 42 -2.97 -2.02 12.92
N GLN A 43 -4.12 -1.79 12.27
CA GLN A 43 -5.40 -2.41 12.62
C GLN A 43 -5.99 -3.12 11.40
N VAL A 44 -6.44 -4.35 11.61
CA VAL A 44 -7.06 -5.15 10.54
C VAL A 44 -8.57 -5.09 10.70
N SER A 45 -9.23 -4.51 9.71
CA SER A 45 -10.69 -4.49 9.60
C SER A 45 -11.16 -5.41 8.47
N ALA A 46 -12.47 -5.61 8.34
CA ALA A 46 -13.02 -6.42 7.24
C ALA A 46 -12.81 -5.71 5.89
N GLU A 47 -12.91 -4.39 5.88
CA GLU A 47 -12.75 -3.51 4.72
C GLU A 47 -11.31 -3.55 4.21
N VAL A 48 -10.32 -3.57 5.11
CA VAL A 48 -8.91 -3.80 4.76
C VAL A 48 -8.74 -5.16 4.09
N ARG A 49 -9.41 -6.21 4.57
CA ARG A 49 -9.28 -7.54 3.97
C ARG A 49 -9.92 -7.66 2.59
N ASP A 50 -10.92 -6.84 2.32
CA ASP A 50 -11.66 -6.79 1.04
C ASP A 50 -11.17 -5.65 0.12
N ALA A 51 -10.11 -4.95 0.52
CA ALA A 51 -9.55 -3.84 -0.26
C ALA A 51 -8.98 -4.35 -1.60
N GLY A 52 -9.48 -3.79 -2.70
CA GLY A 52 -9.10 -4.14 -4.07
C GLY A 52 -8.36 -3.01 -4.79
N ASP A 53 -8.95 -2.55 -5.89
CA ASP A 53 -8.43 -1.45 -6.71
C ASP A 53 -8.91 -0.07 -6.23
N GLY A 54 -8.26 1.00 -6.73
CA GLY A 54 -8.70 2.38 -6.50
C GLY A 54 -8.35 2.94 -5.13
N LEU A 55 -7.31 2.39 -4.49
CA LEU A 55 -6.85 2.82 -3.17
C LEU A 55 -5.84 3.95 -3.33
N SER A 56 -5.74 4.82 -2.33
CA SER A 56 -4.72 5.87 -2.28
C SER A 56 -3.79 5.65 -1.11
N LEU A 57 -2.50 5.64 -1.37
CA LEU A 57 -1.47 5.54 -0.35
C LEU A 57 -0.85 6.92 -0.12
N GLU A 58 -1.05 7.43 1.08
CA GLU A 58 -0.48 8.68 1.58
C GLU A 58 0.80 8.36 2.38
N LEU A 59 1.90 8.96 1.97
CA LEU A 59 3.19 8.96 2.62
C LEU A 59 3.37 10.28 3.40
N PRO A 60 4.38 10.37 4.29
CA PRO A 60 4.73 11.63 4.93
C PRO A 60 5.02 12.73 3.89
N TYR A 61 4.86 14.00 4.30
CA TYR A 61 5.04 15.17 3.43
C TYR A 61 3.99 15.32 2.32
N ASP A 62 2.74 14.93 2.57
CA ASP A 62 1.60 15.03 1.63
C ASP A 62 1.85 14.34 0.27
N GLN A 63 2.72 13.34 0.28
CA GLN A 63 3.05 12.53 -0.89
C GLN A 63 1.97 11.46 -1.07
N VAL A 64 1.19 11.53 -2.14
CA VAL A 64 0.09 10.59 -2.38
C VAL A 64 0.28 9.86 -3.70
N GLY A 65 0.10 8.54 -3.69
CA GLY A 65 0.12 7.71 -4.89
C GLY A 65 -1.06 6.76 -4.93
N GLU A 66 -1.64 6.58 -6.12
CA GLU A 66 -2.68 5.58 -6.33
C GLU A 66 -2.06 4.18 -6.30
N VAL A 67 -2.69 3.25 -5.57
CA VAL A 67 -2.24 1.87 -5.45
C VAL A 67 -3.39 0.89 -5.63
N ALA A 68 -3.07 -0.28 -6.15
CA ALA A 68 -3.95 -1.44 -6.23
C ALA A 68 -3.42 -2.53 -5.29
N VAL A 69 -4.32 -3.18 -4.55
CA VAL A 69 -3.95 -4.38 -3.77
C VAL A 69 -3.92 -5.57 -4.72
N THR A 70 -2.72 -6.13 -4.92
CA THR A 70 -2.52 -7.32 -5.75
C THR A 70 -2.61 -8.62 -4.96
N GLY A 71 -2.60 -8.53 -3.64
CA GLY A 71 -2.82 -9.68 -2.77
C GLY A 71 -2.81 -9.31 -1.30
N VAL A 72 -3.54 -10.07 -0.48
CA VAL A 72 -3.56 -9.90 0.98
C VAL A 72 -3.20 -11.23 1.62
N ARG A 73 -2.16 -11.24 2.45
CA ARG A 73 -1.72 -12.42 3.19
C ARG A 73 -1.86 -12.20 4.69
N LYS A 74 -2.53 -13.12 5.38
CA LYS A 74 -2.54 -13.12 6.85
C LYS A 74 -1.17 -13.55 7.37
N LEU A 75 -0.56 -12.74 8.23
CA LEU A 75 0.68 -13.08 8.93
C LEU A 75 0.39 -13.68 10.30
N LEU A 76 -0.51 -13.06 11.06
CA LEU A 76 -0.92 -13.47 12.41
C LEU A 76 -2.44 -13.28 12.57
N ALA A 77 -3.00 -13.70 13.71
CA ALA A 77 -4.43 -13.56 14.00
C ALA A 77 -4.94 -12.10 13.85
N THR A 78 -4.08 -11.12 14.17
CA THR A 78 -4.39 -9.70 14.14
C THR A 78 -3.62 -8.91 13.07
N GLN A 79 -2.80 -9.56 12.24
CA GLN A 79 -1.94 -8.86 11.26
C GLN A 79 -2.09 -9.42 9.85
N VAL A 80 -2.18 -8.52 8.87
CA VAL A 80 -2.14 -8.84 7.45
C VAL A 80 -1.01 -8.07 6.76
N LEU A 81 -0.52 -8.63 5.67
CA LEU A 81 0.41 -7.99 4.77
C LEU A 81 -0.27 -7.87 3.41
N MET A 82 -0.33 -6.65 2.90
CA MET A 82 -0.99 -6.33 1.65
C MET A 82 0.08 -6.06 0.62
N SER A 83 0.08 -6.78 -0.49
CA SER A 83 0.92 -6.48 -1.65
C SER A 83 0.27 -5.36 -2.43
N LEU A 84 1.02 -4.29 -2.67
CA LEU A 84 0.59 -3.11 -3.39
C LEU A 84 1.33 -2.99 -4.71
N ALA A 85 0.59 -2.64 -5.76
CA ALA A 85 1.12 -2.15 -7.02
C ALA A 85 0.69 -0.69 -7.20
N GLY A 86 1.66 0.20 -7.24
CA GLY A 86 1.45 1.61 -7.51
C GLY A 86 1.10 1.85 -8.98
N ARG A 87 0.24 2.85 -9.20
CA ARG A 87 -0.11 3.35 -10.52
C ARG A 87 0.52 4.73 -10.71
N GLY A 88 1.10 4.95 -11.89
CA GLY A 88 1.76 6.22 -12.22
C GLY A 88 3.11 6.41 -11.50
N PRO A 89 3.57 7.66 -11.34
CA PRO A 89 4.88 7.93 -10.76
C PRO A 89 4.93 7.58 -9.27
N ALA A 90 6.11 7.15 -8.81
CA ALA A 90 6.33 6.86 -7.40
C ALA A 90 6.20 8.15 -6.57
N PRO A 91 5.43 8.15 -5.47
CA PRO A 91 5.26 9.32 -4.63
C PRO A 91 6.46 9.58 -3.70
N PHE A 92 7.63 8.96 -3.90
CA PHE A 92 8.79 9.00 -2.99
C PHE A 92 10.14 9.02 -3.72
#